data_AF-A0A443L5Q5-F1
#
_entry.id   AF-A0A443L5Q5-F1
#
_cell.length_a   1.000
_cell.length_b   1.000
_cell.length_c   1.000
_cell.angle_alpha   90.00
_cell.angle_beta   90.00
_cell.angle_gamma   90.00
#
_symmetry.space_group_name_H-M   'P 1'
#
loop_
_entity.id
_entity.type
_entity.pdbx_description
1 polymer ?
#
loop_
_entity_poly.entity_id
_entity_poly.type
_entity_poly.pdbx_seq_one_letter_code
_entity_poly.pdbx_strand_id
1 'polypeptide(L)'
;MSHTAQMILAGLALLAAVYGIAHLRGVPRRRAFPAFAVLWGLAAAVNLWVGVAHAGYALAEEVPVFGLVFAVPAALAWLVLRGRG
;
A
#
# COMPACT_ATOMS: atom_id res chain seq x y z
N MET A 1 -2.31 0.63 -19.11
CA MET A 1 -2.05 1.43 -17.89
C MET A 1 -0.60 1.20 -17.48
N SER A 2 0.08 2.19 -16.89
CA SER A 2 1.46 1.97 -16.40
C SER A 2 1.45 1.03 -15.18
N HIS A 3 2.48 0.20 -15.06
CA HIS A 3 2.63 -0.77 -13.96
C HIS A 3 2.51 -0.10 -12.58
N THR A 4 3.12 1.08 -12.42
CA THR A 4 3.02 1.90 -11.20
C THR A 4 1.59 2.30 -10.86
N ALA A 5 0.78 2.69 -11.86
CA ALA A 5 -0.61 3.05 -11.63
C ALA A 5 -1.45 1.84 -11.18
N GLN A 6 -1.19 0.66 -11.76
CA GLN A 6 -1.84 -0.59 -11.34
C GLN A 6 -1.49 -0.94 -9.89
N MET A 7 -0.23 -0.75 -9.49
CA MET A 7 0.20 -0.97 -8.11
C MET A 7 -0.46 0.00 -7.14
N ILE A 8 -0.54 1.30 -7.47
CA ILE A 8 -1.26 2.26 -6.63
C ILE A 8 -2.73 1.84 -6.48
N LEU A 9 -3.40 1.47 -7.57
CA LEU A 9 -4.79 0.99 -7.54
C LEU A 9 -4.95 -0.27 -6.68
N ALA A 10 -4.00 -1.21 -6.76
CA ALA A 10 -4.00 -2.41 -5.91
C ALA A 10 -3.88 -2.04 -4.42
N GLY A 11 -3.03 -1.07 -4.07
CA GLY A 11 -2.92 -0.57 -2.70
C GLY A 11 -4.20 0.09 -2.19
N LEU A 12 -4.88 0.86 -3.04
CA LEU A 12 -6.18 1.46 -2.71
C LEU A 12 -7.28 0.40 -2.56
N ALA A 13 -7.29 -0.62 -3.41
CA ALA A 13 -8.21 -1.74 -3.32
C ALA A 13 -8.00 -2.54 -2.02
N LEU A 14 -6.74 -2.80 -1.65
CA LEU A 14 -6.40 -3.46 -0.39
C LEU A 14 -6.84 -2.62 0.82
N LEU A 15 -6.63 -1.30 0.79
CA LEU A 15 -7.12 -0.39 1.83
C LEU A 15 -8.64 -0.48 1.97
N ALA A 16 -9.37 -0.38 0.86
CA ALA A 16 -10.82 -0.48 0.83
C ALA A 16 -11.31 -1.83 1.38
N ALA A 17 -10.65 -2.93 1.00
CA ALA A 17 -10.96 -4.25 1.50
C ALA A 17 -10.74 -4.37 3.02
N VAL A 18 -9.57 -3.97 3.52
CA VAL A 18 -9.22 -4.08 4.96
C VAL A 18 -10.16 -3.22 5.80
N TYR A 19 -10.42 -1.97 5.40
CA TYR A 19 -11.31 -1.09 6.15
C TYR A 19 -12.78 -1.46 5.97
N GLY A 20 -13.18 -1.97 4.81
CA GLY A 20 -14.51 -2.51 4.56
C GLY A 20 -14.81 -3.71 5.44
N ILE A 21 -13.91 -4.69 5.49
CA ILE A 21 -14.03 -5.85 6.39
C ILE A 21 -14.08 -5.41 7.85
N ALA A 22 -13.21 -4.47 8.26
CA ALA A 22 -13.22 -3.95 9.62
C ALA A 22 -14.57 -3.30 9.95
N HIS A 23 -15.13 -2.51 9.04
CA HIS A 23 -16.45 -1.89 9.21
C HIS A 23 -17.56 -2.93 9.34
N LEU A 24 -17.60 -3.93 8.45
CA LEU A 24 -18.59 -5.01 8.49
C LEU A 24 -18.52 -5.86 9.77
N ARG A 25 -17.32 -5.96 10.38
CA ARG A 25 -17.09 -6.68 11.64
C ARG A 25 -17.19 -5.80 12.89
N GLY A 26 -17.53 -4.52 12.76
CA GLY A 26 -17.55 -3.57 13.88
C GLY A 26 -16.17 -3.29 14.49
N VAL A 27 -15.08 -3.62 13.79
CA VAL A 27 -13.70 -3.40 14.25
C VAL A 27 -13.30 -1.95 13.96
N PRO A 28 -12.78 -1.20 14.95
CA PRO A 28 -12.35 0.16 14.73
C PRO A 28 -11.16 0.22 13.77
N ARG A 29 -11.14 1.20 12.86
CA ARG A 29 -10.07 1.39 11.85
C ARG A 29 -8.67 1.41 12.43
N ARG A 30 -8.50 1.93 13.66
CA ARG A 30 -7.25 1.91 14.44
C ARG A 30 -6.66 0.50 14.61
N ARG A 31 -7.51 -0.52 14.79
CA ARG A 31 -7.07 -1.93 14.90
C ARG A 31 -6.81 -2.58 13.54
N ALA A 32 -7.43 -2.08 12.48
CA ALA A 32 -7.26 -2.58 11.11
C ALA A 32 -6.06 -1.95 10.37
N PHE A 33 -5.65 -0.73 10.77
CA PHE A 33 -4.54 -0.01 10.15
C PHE A 33 -3.21 -0.78 10.13
N PRO A 34 -2.74 -1.41 11.24
CA PRO A 34 -1.50 -2.18 11.21
C PRO A 34 -1.53 -3.34 10.21
N ALA A 35 -2.68 -4.02 10.08
CA ALA A 35 -2.84 -5.11 9.13
C ALA A 35 -2.69 -4.61 7.68
N PHE A 36 -3.35 -3.50 7.33
CA PHE A 36 -3.15 -2.86 6.03
C PHE A 36 -1.69 -2.45 5.81
N ALA A 37 -1.07 -1.76 6.79
CA ALA A 37 0.29 -1.24 6.67
C ALA A 37 1.32 -2.36 6.44
N VAL A 38 1.19 -3.47 7.16
CA VAL A 38 2.06 -4.64 7.00
C VAL A 38 1.85 -5.30 5.65
N LEU A 39 0.60 -5.60 5.28
CA LEU A 39 0.29 -6.25 4.00
C LEU A 39 0.77 -5.41 2.81
N TRP A 40 0.51 -4.10 2.85
CA TRP A 40 0.94 -3.21 1.78
C TRP A 40 2.46 -3.00 1.75
N GLY A 41 3.09 -2.86 2.92
CA GLY A 41 4.55 -2.75 3.02
C GLY A 41 5.26 -3.95 2.42
N LEU A 42 4.77 -5.17 2.70
CA LEU A 42 5.30 -6.39 2.09
C LEU A 42 5.08 -6.42 0.57
N ALA A 43 3.88 -6.09 0.10
CA ALA A 43 3.58 -6.06 -1.34
C ALA A 43 4.47 -5.05 -2.10
N ALA A 44 4.68 -3.86 -1.53
CA ALA A 44 5.57 -2.85 -2.10
C ALA A 44 7.03 -3.33 -2.08
N ALA A 45 7.48 -3.97 -1.01
CA ALA A 45 8.86 -4.50 -0.92
C ALA A 45 9.10 -5.62 -1.96
N VAL A 46 8.11 -6.49 -2.16
CA VAL A 46 8.16 -7.50 -3.23
C VAL A 46 8.22 -6.84 -4.61
N ASN A 47 7.45 -5.78 -4.84
CA ASN A 47 7.49 -5.03 -6.10
C ASN A 47 8.89 -4.43 -6.37
N LEU A 48 9.53 -3.82 -5.37
CA LEU A 48 10.91 -3.34 -5.45
C LEU A 48 11.89 -4.48 -5.77
N TRP A 49 11.76 -5.61 -5.07
CA TRP A 49 12.61 -6.78 -5.30
C TRP A 49 12.44 -7.35 -6.72
N VAL A 50 11.23 -7.39 -7.25
CA VAL A 50 10.97 -7.83 -8.63
C VAL A 50 11.62 -6.88 -9.64
N GLY A 51 11.49 -5.56 -9.45
CA GLY A 51 12.12 -4.56 -10.31
C GLY A 51 13.65 -4.73 -10.38
N VAL A 52 14.28 -4.96 -9.23
CA VAL A 52 15.75 -5.12 -9.16
C VAL A 52 16.20 -6.51 -9.61
N ALA A 53 15.65 -7.58 -9.03
CA ALA A 53 16.17 -8.93 -9.20
C ALA A 53 15.69 -9.63 -10.48
N HIS A 54 14.54 -9.21 -11.05
CA HIS A 54 13.95 -9.87 -12.22
C HIS A 54 13.90 -8.96 -13.45
N ALA A 55 13.60 -7.66 -13.29
CA ALA A 55 13.59 -6.73 -14.41
C ALA A 55 14.98 -6.11 -14.70
N GLY A 56 15.93 -6.24 -13.76
CA GLY A 56 17.31 -5.82 -13.93
C GLY A 56 17.54 -4.32 -13.79
N TYR A 57 16.58 -3.58 -13.22
CA TYR A 57 16.73 -2.16 -12.93
C TYR A 57 17.67 -1.92 -11.75
N ALA A 58 18.36 -0.78 -11.74
CA ALA A 58 19.21 -0.42 -10.62
C ALA A 58 18.36 -0.09 -9.38
N LEU A 59 18.85 -0.45 -8.20
CA LEU A 59 18.15 -0.16 -6.94
C LEU A 59 17.82 1.35 -6.80
N ALA A 60 18.74 2.23 -7.23
CA ALA A 60 18.54 3.67 -7.17
C ALA A 60 17.41 4.18 -8.08
N GLU A 61 17.10 3.46 -9.17
CA GLU A 61 16.01 3.79 -10.08
C GLU A 61 14.66 3.32 -9.52
N GLU A 62 14.65 2.18 -8.84
CA GLU A 62 13.43 1.58 -8.28
C GLU A 62 13.03 2.16 -6.92
N VAL A 63 13.98 2.63 -6.10
CA VAL A 63 13.68 3.21 -4.77
C VAL A 63 12.69 4.40 -4.83
N PRO A 64 12.81 5.37 -5.75
CA PRO A 64 11.83 6.44 -5.91
C PRO A 64 10.44 5.92 -6.31
N VAL A 65 10.38 4.93 -7.20
CA VAL A 65 9.12 4.31 -7.65
C VAL A 65 8.46 3.56 -6.50
N PHE A 66 9.23 2.75 -5.78
CA PHE A 66 8.81 2.09 -4.56
C PHE A 66 8.29 3.10 -3.53
N GLY A 67 9.01 4.20 -3.31
CA GLY A 67 8.60 5.26 -2.39
C GLY A 67 7.23 5.81 -2.74
N LEU A 68 6.97 6.08 -4.02
CA LEU A 68 5.67 6.57 -4.49
C LEU A 68 4.56 5.51 -4.34
N VAL A 69 4.82 4.27 -4.75
CA VAL A 69 3.87 3.14 -4.65
C VAL A 69 3.51 2.84 -3.19
N PHE A 70 4.47 2.91 -2.29
CA PHE A 70 4.25 2.70 -0.86
C PHE A 70 3.55 3.89 -0.20
N ALA A 71 4.07 5.11 -0.41
CA ALA A 71 3.64 6.29 0.33
C ALA A 71 2.21 6.71 0.00
N VAL A 72 1.76 6.60 -1.25
CA VAL A 72 0.42 7.07 -1.65
C VAL A 72 -0.70 6.31 -0.92
N PRO A 73 -0.77 4.97 -0.95
CA PRO A 73 -1.78 4.22 -0.21
C PRO A 73 -1.61 4.32 1.32
N ALA A 74 -0.37 4.35 1.82
CA ALA A 74 -0.09 4.50 3.25
C ALA A 74 -0.57 5.85 3.81
N ALA A 75 -0.31 6.95 3.08
CA ALA A 75 -0.76 8.28 3.44
C ALA A 75 -2.30 8.36 3.45
N LEU A 76 -2.96 7.80 2.43
CA LEU A 76 -4.42 7.76 2.39
C LEU A 76 -5.01 6.95 3.54
N ALA A 77 -4.45 5.78 3.86
CA ALA A 77 -4.89 4.99 5.01
C ALA A 77 -4.79 5.79 6.32
N TRP A 78 -3.69 6.52 6.50
CA TRP A 78 -3.48 7.38 7.66
C TRP A 78 -4.43 8.59 7.71
N LEU A 79 -4.70 9.24 6.57
CA LEU A 79 -5.68 10.32 6.49
C LEU A 79 -7.09 9.82 6.82
N VAL A 80 -7.49 8.67 6.29
CA VAL A 80 -8.80 8.04 6.57
C VAL A 80 -8.91 7.58 8.02
N LEU A 81 -7.80 7.22 8.66
CA LEU A 81 -7.71 6.94 10.08
C LEU A 81 -7.90 8.22 10.93
N ARG A 82 -7.35 9.36 10.51
CA ARG A 82 -7.43 10.63 11.24
C ARG A 82 -8.75 11.39 11.06
N GLY A 83 -9.39 11.30 9.91
CA GLY A 83 -10.61 12.06 9.58
C GLY A 83 -11.90 11.64 10.29
N ARG A 84 -11.83 10.86 11.38
CA ARG A 84 -12.98 10.48 12.23
C ARG A 84 -12.60 10.56 13.71
N GLY A 85 -12.18 11.77 14.13
CA GLY A 85 -12.25 12.20 15.53
C GLY A 85 -13.67 12.67 15.85
#